data_AF-A0A0F9BGQ3-F1
#
_entry.id   AF-A0A0F9BGQ3-F1
#
_cell.length_a   1.000
_cell.length_b   1.000
_cell.length_c   1.000
_cell.angle_alpha   90.00
_cell.angle_beta   90.00
_cell.angle_gamma   90.00
#
_symmetry.space_group_name_H-M   'P 1'
#
loop_
_entity.id
_entity.type
_entity.pdbx_description
1 polymer ?
#
loop_
_entity_poly.entity_id
_entity_poly.type
_entity_poly.pdbx_seq_one_letter_code
_entity_poly.pdbx_strand_id
1 'polypeptide(L)'
;MVTISIETIGEERFIRGFNRIEKEMGDMRPVFEEISHDFYRIEKFLFSRQGFPKPFVPPKMNEKYLKWKRKHFPGRKNMQLTGRLRLSLVDPDRAKAGDVVKKIGRKSAEFGTEVPYAHRHQMGTRGMPKRMIAAVAIWRCRAVPWTAWTSRRSYTRSCEWQPPHSAIGIRAFAITVHMPKP
;
A
#
# COMPACT_ATOMS: atom_id res chain seq x y z
N MET A 1 -19.61 -39.83 -27.91
CA MET A 1 -18.66 -38.71 -28.09
C MET A 1 -19.49 -37.52 -28.55
N VAL A 2 -19.64 -36.51 -27.69
CA VAL A 2 -20.50 -35.36 -27.97
C VAL A 2 -19.61 -34.21 -28.40
N THR A 3 -19.79 -33.74 -29.63
CA THR A 3 -19.09 -32.60 -30.20
C THR A 3 -20.02 -31.39 -30.04
N ILE A 4 -19.64 -30.43 -29.19
CA ILE A 4 -20.38 -29.17 -29.03
C ILE A 4 -19.72 -28.15 -29.94
N SER A 5 -20.37 -27.78 -31.04
CA SER A 5 -19.99 -26.65 -31.89
C SER A 5 -20.84 -25.44 -31.51
N ILE A 6 -20.19 -24.34 -31.12
CA ILE A 6 -20.84 -23.06 -30.84
C ILE A 6 -20.60 -22.16 -32.04
N GLU A 7 -21.59 -22.03 -32.91
CA GLU A 7 -21.60 -21.03 -33.98
C GLU A 7 -22.01 -19.68 -33.37
N THR A 8 -21.05 -18.78 -33.17
CA THR A 8 -21.34 -17.45 -32.60
C THR A 8 -21.76 -16.49 -33.70
N ILE A 9 -23.07 -16.32 -33.90
CA ILE A 9 -23.65 -15.17 -34.59
C ILE A 9 -23.40 -13.93 -33.70
N GLY A 10 -22.18 -13.38 -33.75
CA GLY A 10 -21.77 -12.29 -32.86
C GLY A 10 -20.27 -12.10 -32.68
N GLU A 11 -19.43 -12.90 -33.33
CA GLU A 11 -17.96 -12.87 -33.18
C GLU A 11 -17.36 -11.47 -33.37
N GLU A 12 -17.80 -10.71 -34.38
CA GLU A 12 -17.31 -9.34 -34.59
C GLU A 12 -17.65 -8.37 -33.44
N ARG A 13 -18.81 -8.53 -32.80
CA ARG A 13 -19.20 -7.69 -31.66
C ARG A 13 -18.37 -8.05 -30.44
N PHE A 14 -18.06 -9.33 -30.26
CA PHE A 14 -17.20 -9.82 -29.20
C PHE A 14 -15.76 -9.30 -29.36
N ILE A 15 -15.18 -9.42 -30.56
CA ILE A 15 -13.83 -8.92 -30.87
C ILE A 15 -13.73 -7.41 -30.65
N ARG A 16 -14.73 -6.63 -31.09
CA ARG A 16 -14.78 -5.17 -30.85
C ARG A 16 -14.82 -4.81 -29.36
N GLY A 17 -15.58 -5.58 -28.56
CA GLY A 17 -15.63 -5.42 -27.11
C GLY A 17 -14.27 -5.70 -26.46
N PHE A 18 -13.62 -6.80 -26.86
CA PHE A 18 -12.32 -7.18 -26.30
C PHE A 18 -11.21 -6.19 -26.67
N ASN A 19 -11.17 -5.70 -27.91
CA ASN A 19 -10.21 -4.68 -28.35
C ASN A 19 -10.35 -3.36 -27.58
N ARG A 20 -11.57 -3.00 -27.17
CA ARG A 20 -11.80 -1.81 -26.32
C ARG A 20 -11.27 -2.03 -24.92
N ILE A 21 -11.53 -3.20 -24.33
CA ILE A 21 -11.00 -3.58 -23.01
C ILE A 21 -9.47 -3.62 -23.05
N GLU A 22 -8.87 -4.21 -24.08
CA GLU A 22 -7.42 -4.26 -24.25
C GLU A 22 -6.82 -2.85 -24.38
N LYS A 23 -7.47 -1.97 -25.15
CA LYS A 23 -7.04 -0.58 -25.29
C LYS A 23 -7.13 0.19 -23.97
N GLU A 24 -8.20 -0.02 -23.19
CA GLU A 24 -8.39 0.57 -21.87
C GLU A 24 -7.38 -0.01 -20.85
N MET A 25 -7.08 -1.31 -20.90
CA MET A 25 -6.02 -1.96 -20.13
C MET A 25 -4.60 -1.56 -20.59
N GLY A 26 -4.49 -0.97 -21.77
CA GLY A 26 -3.24 -0.47 -22.34
C GLY A 26 -2.73 0.81 -21.69
N ASP A 27 -3.57 1.52 -20.93
CA ASP A 27 -3.17 2.71 -20.17
C ASP A 27 -3.86 2.78 -18.81
N MET A 28 -3.19 2.24 -17.81
CA MET A 28 -3.65 2.18 -16.42
C MET A 28 -3.27 3.43 -15.60
N ARG A 29 -2.67 4.46 -16.22
CA ARG A 29 -2.28 5.69 -15.50
C ARG A 29 -3.42 6.30 -14.68
N PRO A 30 -4.67 6.41 -15.18
CA PRO A 30 -5.77 6.98 -14.39
C PRO A 30 -6.06 6.17 -13.11
N VAL A 31 -5.98 4.84 -13.20
CA VAL A 31 -6.17 3.95 -12.04
C VAL A 31 -5.01 4.12 -11.04
N PHE A 32 -3.78 4.22 -11.53
CA PHE A 32 -2.62 4.45 -10.67
C PHE A 32 -2.64 5.82 -10.00
N GLU A 33 -3.20 6.84 -10.63
CA GLU A 33 -3.41 8.16 -10.02
C GLU A 33 -4.37 8.07 -8.82
N GLU A 34 -5.48 7.36 -8.96
CA GLU A 34 -6.42 7.11 -7.86
C GLU A 34 -5.76 6.32 -6.72
N ILE A 35 -5.04 5.24 -7.05
CA ILE A 35 -4.26 4.45 -6.08
C ILE A 35 -3.23 5.33 -5.36
N SER A 36 -2.62 6.29 -6.06
CA SER A 36 -1.64 7.19 -5.46
C SER A 36 -2.29 8.08 -4.38
N HIS A 37 -3.50 8.59 -4.63
CA HIS A 37 -4.24 9.39 -3.65
C HIS A 37 -4.56 8.57 -2.39
N ASP A 38 -4.98 7.33 -2.58
CA ASP A 38 -5.24 6.41 -1.48
C ASP A 38 -3.99 6.05 -0.70
N PHE A 39 -2.86 5.82 -1.39
CA PHE A 39 -1.58 5.59 -0.75
C PHE A 39 -1.21 6.73 0.21
N TYR A 40 -1.21 7.99 -0.25
CA TYR A 40 -0.86 9.14 0.58
C TYR A 40 -1.87 9.36 1.72
N ARG A 41 -3.16 9.10 1.48
CA ARG A 41 -4.22 9.16 2.50
C ARG A 41 -3.99 8.14 3.60
N ILE A 42 -3.62 6.90 3.25
CA ILE A 42 -3.32 5.83 4.19
C ILE A 42 -2.04 6.17 4.98
N GLU A 43 -0.96 6.58 4.32
CA GLU A 43 0.28 6.98 4.99
C GLU A 43 0.03 8.12 6.01
N LYS A 44 -0.78 9.13 5.65
CA LYS A 44 -1.19 10.20 6.56
C LYS A 44 -1.84 9.66 7.84
N PHE A 45 -2.73 8.68 7.68
CA PHE A 45 -3.40 8.00 8.78
C PHE A 45 -2.43 7.15 9.62
N LEU A 46 -1.51 6.43 8.99
CA LEU A 46 -0.49 5.63 9.68
C LEU A 46 0.43 6.49 10.55
N PHE A 47 0.91 7.61 10.00
CA PHE A 47 1.70 8.57 10.77
C PHE A 47 0.89 9.30 11.83
N SER A 48 -0.41 9.50 11.67
CA SER A 48 -1.24 10.13 12.71
C SER A 48 -1.39 9.20 13.92
N ARG A 49 -1.61 7.90 13.67
CA ARG A 49 -1.74 6.82 14.67
C ARG A 49 -0.43 6.32 15.25
N GLN A 50 0.70 6.78 14.71
CA GLN A 50 2.02 6.31 15.09
C GLN A 50 2.20 4.81 14.78
N GLY A 51 1.66 4.30 13.68
CA GLY A 51 1.85 2.90 13.23
C GLY A 51 0.55 2.09 13.14
N PHE A 52 0.67 0.87 12.62
CA PHE A 52 -0.44 -0.07 12.35
C PHE A 52 0.04 -1.53 12.44
N PRO A 53 -0.82 -2.53 12.75
CA PRO A 53 -2.28 -2.48 13.02
C PRO A 53 -2.67 -1.84 14.36
N LYS A 54 -1.76 -1.89 15.35
CA LYS A 54 -1.91 -1.17 16.61
C LYS A 54 -1.07 0.11 16.57
N PRO A 55 -1.49 1.19 17.25
CA PRO A 55 -0.60 2.30 17.51
C PRO A 55 0.71 1.73 18.05
N PHE A 56 1.86 2.25 17.60
CA PHE A 56 3.14 1.81 18.14
C PHE A 56 3.20 2.18 19.62
N VAL A 57 2.80 1.23 20.47
CA VAL A 57 3.11 1.21 21.89
C VAL A 57 4.56 0.77 21.94
N PRO A 58 5.49 1.62 22.36
CA PRO A 58 6.91 1.28 22.31
C PRO A 58 7.16 0.00 23.11
N PRO A 59 7.58 -1.13 22.51
CA PRO A 59 8.17 -2.20 23.30
C PRO A 59 9.42 -1.59 23.93
N LYS A 60 9.40 -1.42 25.27
CA LYS A 60 10.43 -0.75 26.11
C LYS A 60 11.45 0.03 25.26
N MET A 61 11.03 1.16 24.69
CA MET A 61 12.01 2.03 24.04
C MET A 61 13.03 2.42 25.10
N ASN A 62 14.30 2.36 24.74
CA ASN A 62 15.38 2.72 25.65
C ASN A 62 15.07 4.09 26.27
N GLU A 63 14.90 4.14 27.59
CA GLU A 63 14.51 5.34 28.32
C GLU A 63 15.49 6.49 28.06
N LYS A 64 16.78 6.17 27.86
CA LYS A 64 17.81 7.15 27.48
C LYS A 64 17.47 7.83 26.16
N TYR A 65 17.01 7.08 25.16
CA TYR A 65 16.58 7.64 23.87
C TYR A 65 15.33 8.49 24.03
N LEU A 66 14.34 8.04 24.83
CA LEU A 66 13.14 8.84 25.09
C LEU A 66 13.46 10.13 25.84
N LYS A 67 14.39 10.11 26.81
CA LYS A 67 14.85 11.30 27.53
C LYS A 67 15.60 12.25 26.60
N TRP A 68 16.53 11.74 25.79
CA TRP A 68 17.23 12.51 24.78
C TRP A 68 16.26 13.14 23.78
N LYS A 69 15.30 12.37 23.26
CA LYS A 69 14.31 12.87 22.30
C LYS A 69 13.41 13.93 22.92
N ARG A 70 12.93 13.73 24.16
CA ARG A 70 12.15 14.75 24.87
C ARG A 70 12.93 16.05 25.07
N LYS A 71 14.24 15.96 25.34
CA LYS A 71 15.12 17.13 25.51
C LYS A 71 15.38 17.87 24.19
N HIS A 72 15.65 17.16 23.08
CA HIS A 72 16.07 17.78 21.82
C HIS A 72 14.92 18.04 20.85
N PHE A 73 13.83 17.29 20.97
CA PHE A 73 12.68 17.32 20.07
C PHE A 73 11.37 17.33 20.88
N PRO A 74 11.16 18.34 21.75
CA PRO A 74 9.95 18.42 22.56
C PRO A 74 8.70 18.46 21.66
N GLY A 75 7.65 17.75 22.07
CA GLY A 75 6.37 17.68 21.34
C GLY A 75 6.38 16.81 20.06
N ARG A 76 7.52 16.24 19.64
CA ARG A 76 7.57 15.40 18.43
C ARG A 76 7.06 13.99 18.70
N LYS A 77 6.15 13.51 17.83
CA LYS A 77 5.58 12.16 17.93
C LYS A 77 6.63 11.05 17.72
N ASN A 78 6.41 9.85 18.25
CA ASN A 78 7.38 8.74 18.27
C ASN A 78 7.97 8.35 16.90
N MET A 79 7.18 8.33 15.84
CA MET A 79 7.61 8.02 14.48
C MET A 79 8.29 9.19 13.74
N GLN A 80 8.36 10.36 14.36
CA GLN A 80 8.85 11.58 13.73
C GLN A 80 10.02 12.14 14.55
N LEU A 81 11.13 12.43 13.88
CA LEU A 81 12.22 13.21 14.45
C LEU A 81 12.20 14.60 13.82
N THR A 82 12.60 14.68 12.54
CA THR A 82 12.60 15.91 11.73
C THR A 82 11.31 16.10 10.95
N GLY A 83 10.58 15.01 10.67
CA GLY A 83 9.40 15.02 9.80
C GLY A 83 9.69 14.78 8.32
N ARG A 84 10.96 14.72 7.89
CA ARG A 84 11.36 14.49 6.49
C ARG A 84 10.73 13.24 5.86
N LEU A 85 10.80 12.11 6.57
CA LEU A 85 10.19 10.84 6.12
C LEU A 85 8.65 10.92 6.07
N ARG A 86 8.04 11.67 6.98
CA ARG A 86 6.59 11.86 6.97
C ARG A 86 6.19 12.69 5.75
N LEU A 87 6.90 13.78 5.49
CA LEU A 87 6.60 14.65 4.36
C LEU A 87 6.73 13.90 3.04
N SER A 88 7.79 13.10 2.84
CA SER A 88 7.97 12.34 1.61
C SER A 88 6.88 11.30 1.34
N LEU A 89 6.22 10.79 2.38
CA LEU A 89 5.17 9.78 2.29
C LEU A 89 3.74 10.33 2.45
N VAL A 90 3.55 11.58 2.87
CA VAL A 90 2.22 12.16 3.15
C VAL A 90 1.89 13.33 2.23
N ASP A 91 2.90 14.10 1.84
CA ASP A 91 2.73 15.34 1.09
C ASP A 91 3.89 15.46 0.10
N PRO A 92 3.84 14.72 -1.02
CA PRO A 92 4.93 14.65 -1.98
C PRO A 92 5.27 16.02 -2.59
N ASP A 93 4.28 16.91 -2.71
CA ASP A 93 4.45 18.24 -3.30
C ASP A 93 5.25 19.19 -2.39
N ARG A 94 5.20 18.96 -1.07
CA ARG A 94 5.99 19.72 -0.08
C ARG A 94 7.29 19.06 0.34
N ALA A 95 7.54 17.83 -0.12
CA ALA A 95 8.74 17.10 0.22
C ALA A 95 9.94 17.64 -0.56
N LYS A 96 11.15 17.36 -0.05
CA LYS A 96 12.38 17.72 -0.76
C LYS A 96 12.47 16.94 -2.07
N ALA A 97 12.83 17.62 -3.16
CA ALA A 97 13.15 16.96 -4.43
C ALA A 97 14.19 15.84 -4.21
N GLY A 98 13.86 14.63 -4.65
CA GLY A 98 14.68 13.42 -4.46
C GLY A 98 14.36 12.59 -3.20
N ASP A 99 13.45 13.01 -2.32
CA ASP A 99 12.99 12.14 -1.22
C ASP A 99 11.75 11.31 -1.59
N VAL A 100 11.03 11.71 -2.64
CA VAL A 100 9.76 11.14 -3.08
C VAL A 100 9.99 10.23 -4.28
N VAL A 101 9.41 9.04 -4.23
CA VAL A 101 9.27 8.17 -5.40
C VAL A 101 7.81 8.18 -5.83
N LYS A 102 7.52 8.79 -6.98
CA LYS A 102 6.22 8.73 -7.66
C LYS A 102 6.47 8.59 -9.16
N LYS A 103 6.42 7.36 -9.66
CA LYS A 103 6.54 7.08 -11.10
C LYS A 103 5.29 6.36 -11.56
N ILE A 104 4.53 6.98 -12.45
CA ILE A 104 3.29 6.40 -12.98
C ILE A 104 3.50 6.16 -14.47
N GLY A 105 3.55 4.89 -14.85
CA GLY A 105 3.65 4.42 -16.24
C GLY A 105 2.34 3.80 -16.71
N ARG A 106 2.28 3.44 -18.00
CA ARG A 106 1.06 2.87 -18.63
C ARG A 106 0.62 1.54 -18.01
N LYS A 107 1.56 0.72 -17.54
CA LYS A 107 1.28 -0.64 -17.00
C LYS A 107 1.94 -0.90 -15.64
N SER A 108 2.57 0.12 -15.07
CA SER A 108 3.24 0.02 -13.77
C SER A 108 3.20 1.35 -13.03
N ALA A 109 3.24 1.29 -11.70
CA ALA A 109 3.43 2.47 -10.86
C ALA A 109 4.34 2.17 -9.67
N GLU A 110 5.16 3.15 -9.30
CA GLU A 110 6.04 3.13 -8.13
C GLU A 110 5.69 4.28 -7.19
N PHE A 111 5.39 3.95 -5.92
CA PHE A 111 5.12 4.92 -4.87
C PHE A 111 6.00 4.67 -3.65
N GLY A 112 6.60 5.72 -3.09
CA GLY A 112 7.32 5.60 -1.83
C GLY A 112 8.33 6.72 -1.59
N THR A 113 9.47 6.35 -1.00
CA THR A 113 10.48 7.31 -0.55
C THR A 113 11.91 6.82 -0.73
N GLU A 114 12.78 7.75 -1.10
CA GLU A 114 14.24 7.58 -1.18
C GLU A 114 14.95 7.97 0.12
N VAL A 115 14.20 8.37 1.16
CA VAL A 115 14.78 8.73 2.46
C VAL A 115 15.57 7.52 3.02
N PRO A 116 16.90 7.64 3.23
CA PRO A 116 17.76 6.49 3.47
C PRO A 116 17.41 5.66 4.70
N TYR A 117 16.77 6.26 5.71
CA TYR A 117 16.41 5.56 6.95
C TYR A 117 14.97 5.01 6.94
N ALA A 118 14.21 5.13 5.85
CA ALA A 118 12.87 4.54 5.72
C ALA A 118 12.88 3.02 5.95
N HIS A 119 13.87 2.33 5.37
CA HIS A 119 14.03 0.88 5.55
C HIS A 119 14.23 0.48 7.02
N ARG A 120 14.92 1.32 7.81
CA ARG A 120 15.15 1.07 9.24
C ARG A 120 13.85 1.12 10.02
N HIS A 121 12.92 2.01 9.65
CA HIS A 121 11.60 2.01 10.27
C HIS A 121 10.89 0.68 10.02
N GLN A 122 10.90 0.16 8.79
CA GLN A 122 10.16 -1.06 8.45
C GLN A 122 10.78 -2.36 8.93
N MET A 123 12.10 -2.44 8.98
CA MET A 123 12.78 -3.65 9.42
C MET A 123 13.08 -3.63 10.92
N GLY A 124 13.18 -2.42 11.49
CA GLY A 124 13.83 -2.25 12.78
C GLY A 124 15.34 -2.40 12.68
N THR A 125 16.01 -2.19 13.79
CA THR A 125 17.44 -2.44 14.01
C THR A 125 17.63 -2.92 15.45
N ARG A 126 18.85 -3.35 15.82
CA ARG A 126 19.16 -3.73 17.22
C ARG A 126 18.76 -2.67 18.25
N GLY A 127 18.86 -1.37 17.90
CA GLY A 127 18.53 -0.25 18.79
C GLY A 127 17.17 0.41 18.52
N MET A 128 16.45 -0.02 17.48
CA MET A 128 15.18 0.59 17.09
C MET A 128 14.15 -0.49 16.75
N PRO A 129 13.05 -0.61 17.51
CA PRO A 129 12.00 -1.57 17.17
C PRO A 129 11.37 -1.23 15.82
N LYS A 130 10.91 -2.29 15.13
CA LYS A 130 10.21 -2.21 13.86
C LYS A 130 8.92 -1.37 13.98
N ARG A 131 8.72 -0.48 13.01
CA ARG A 131 7.60 0.45 12.86
C ARG A 131 7.14 0.43 11.41
N MET A 132 6.07 -0.31 11.14
CA MET A 132 5.52 -0.42 9.79
C MET A 132 4.95 0.94 9.36
N ILE A 133 5.63 1.60 8.42
CA ILE A 133 5.19 2.86 7.80
C ILE A 133 4.27 2.61 6.62
N ALA A 134 4.63 1.64 5.76
CA ALA A 134 3.82 1.24 4.62
C ALA A 134 3.33 -0.19 4.86
N ALA A 135 2.02 -0.33 5.01
CA ALA A 135 1.37 -1.61 4.86
C ALA A 135 0.74 -1.59 3.47
N VAL A 136 1.25 -2.39 2.53
CA VAL A 136 0.44 -2.80 1.38
C VAL A 136 -0.63 -3.70 1.97
N ALA A 137 -1.71 -3.09 2.46
CA ALA A 137 -2.88 -3.81 2.87
C ALA A 137 -3.49 -4.35 1.59
N ILE A 138 -3.09 -5.56 1.19
CA ILE A 138 -3.96 -6.37 0.36
C ILE A 138 -5.16 -6.65 1.26
N TRP A 139 -6.20 -5.84 1.13
CA TRP A 139 -7.50 -6.14 1.74
C TRP A 139 -8.02 -7.38 1.01
N ARG A 140 -7.59 -8.55 1.45
CA ARG A 140 -8.31 -9.78 1.15
C ARG A 140 -9.57 -9.74 1.99
N CYS A 141 -10.66 -9.25 1.41
CA CYS A 141 -11.97 -9.70 1.84
C CYS A 141 -11.95 -11.23 1.70
N ARG A 142 -11.89 -11.97 2.80
CA ARG A 142 -12.26 -13.39 2.76
C ARG A 142 -13.69 -13.41 2.25
N ALA A 143 -13.91 -13.91 1.03
CA ALA A 143 -15.24 -14.25 0.60
C ALA A 143 -15.78 -15.25 1.63
N VAL A 144 -16.83 -14.87 2.33
CA VAL A 144 -17.53 -15.82 3.21
C VAL A 144 -18.01 -16.95 2.31
N PRO A 145 -17.70 -18.22 2.60
CA PRO A 145 -18.13 -19.32 1.76
C PRO A 145 -19.65 -19.27 1.56
N TRP A 146 -20.08 -19.47 0.31
CA TRP A 146 -21.48 -19.38 -0.13
C TRP A 146 -22.44 -20.36 0.58
N THR A 147 -21.93 -21.27 1.41
CA THR A 147 -22.71 -22.32 2.08
C THR A 147 -23.49 -21.87 3.32
N ALA A 148 -23.41 -20.59 3.72
CA ALA A 148 -24.11 -20.05 4.90
C ALA A 148 -25.36 -19.20 4.55
N TRP A 149 -26.16 -19.62 3.56
CA TRP A 149 -27.27 -18.83 2.99
C TRP A 149 -28.67 -19.14 3.57
N THR A 150 -28.78 -19.59 4.82
CA THR A 150 -30.08 -20.04 5.38
C THR A 150 -30.59 -19.29 6.61
N SER A 151 -29.95 -18.20 7.07
CA SER A 151 -30.60 -17.39 8.11
C SER A 151 -30.38 -15.89 7.95
N ARG A 152 -31.48 -15.16 8.12
CA ARG A 152 -31.66 -13.72 7.98
C ARG A 152 -30.97 -12.95 9.14
N ARG A 153 -29.67 -13.14 9.32
CA ARG A 153 -28.85 -12.37 10.28
C ARG A 153 -27.95 -11.37 9.56
N SER A 154 -27.94 -10.17 10.12
CA SER A 154 -27.28 -8.95 9.67
C SER A 154 -25.85 -9.22 9.17
N TYR A 155 -25.59 -8.79 7.94
CA TYR A 155 -24.33 -8.96 7.24
C TYR A 155 -23.26 -8.03 7.81
N THR A 156 -22.52 -8.45 8.85
CA THR A 156 -21.31 -7.76 9.28
C THR A 156 -20.12 -8.33 8.52
N ARG A 157 -19.63 -7.61 7.49
CA ARG A 157 -18.36 -7.95 6.82
C ARG A 157 -17.23 -7.80 7.84
N SER A 158 -16.69 -8.91 8.36
CA SER A 158 -15.43 -8.91 9.08
C SER A 158 -14.29 -8.92 8.06
N CYS A 159 -13.71 -7.75 7.79
CA CYS A 159 -12.47 -7.66 7.05
C CYS A 159 -11.29 -7.93 7.99
N GLU A 160 -10.57 -9.02 7.77
CA GLU A 160 -9.39 -9.41 8.54
C GLU A 160 -8.11 -9.12 7.76
N TRP A 161 -7.11 -8.53 8.42
CA TRP A 161 -5.84 -8.14 7.81
C TRP A 161 -4.90 -9.34 7.70
N GLN A 162 -4.33 -9.58 6.52
CA GLN A 162 -3.20 -10.52 6.35
C GLN A 162 -1.96 -9.77 5.83
N PRO A 163 -0.77 -10.00 6.43
CA PRO A 163 0.47 -9.40 5.93
C PRO A 163 0.84 -9.96 4.54
N PRO A 164 1.39 -9.14 3.62
CA PRO A 164 1.88 -9.63 2.33
C PRO A 164 3.12 -10.54 2.51
N HIS A 165 3.17 -11.64 1.75
CA HIS A 165 4.19 -12.70 1.87
C HIS A 165 5.35 -12.64 0.86
N SER A 166 5.40 -11.71 -0.09
CA SER A 166 6.41 -11.72 -1.16
C SER A 166 7.34 -10.50 -1.19
N ALA A 167 8.61 -10.80 -1.47
CA ALA A 167 9.75 -9.91 -1.45
C ALA A 167 9.67 -8.79 -2.51
N ILE A 168 9.65 -7.55 -2.04
CA ILE A 168 9.84 -6.34 -2.84
C ILE A 168 11.35 -6.03 -2.79
N GLY A 169 12.03 -5.96 -3.94
CA GLY A 169 13.46 -5.62 -4.02
C GLY A 169 13.70 -4.15 -3.67
N ILE A 170 14.60 -3.87 -2.72
CA ILE A 170 14.75 -2.54 -2.10
C ILE A 170 16.09 -1.89 -2.50
N ARG A 171 16.05 -0.87 -3.38
CA ARG A 171 17.12 0.15 -3.50
C ARG A 171 16.64 1.54 -3.09
N ALA A 172 15.35 1.82 -3.30
CA ALA A 172 14.55 2.84 -2.64
C ALA A 172 13.33 2.14 -2.04
N PHE A 173 12.74 2.65 -0.96
CA PHE A 173 11.50 2.04 -0.48
C PHE A 173 10.35 2.50 -1.37
N ALA A 174 10.12 1.78 -2.46
CA ALA A 174 9.03 2.00 -3.39
C ALA A 174 8.20 0.71 -3.51
N ILE A 175 6.89 0.86 -3.45
CA ILE A 175 5.95 -0.19 -3.80
C ILE A 175 5.76 -0.11 -5.31
N THR A 176 6.20 -1.14 -6.02
CA THR A 176 5.96 -1.26 -7.45
C THR A 176 4.77 -2.15 -7.72
N VAL A 177 3.74 -1.60 -8.36
CA VAL A 177 2.61 -2.36 -8.88
C VAL A 177 2.87 -2.63 -10.35
N HIS A 178 2.90 -3.90 -10.72
CA HIS A 178 2.98 -4.34 -12.11
C HIS A 178 1.70 -5.08 -12.47
N MET A 179 1.21 -4.85 -13.69
CA MET A 179 0.20 -5.73 -14.27
C MET A 179 0.86 -6.99 -14.84
N PRO A 180 0.21 -8.17 -14.70
CA PRO A 180 0.66 -9.37 -15.39
C PRO A 180 0.69 -9.10 -16.90
N LYS A 181 1.69 -9.66 -17.58
CA LYS A 181 1.66 -9.71 -19.04
C LYS A 181 0.48 -10.60 -19.45
N PRO A 182 -0.32 -10.21 -20.46
CA PRO A 182 -1.39 -11.04 -20.99
C PRO A 182 -0.84 -12.39 -21.49
#